data_AF-A0A6I4W258-F1
#
_entry.id   AF-A0A6I4W258-F1
#
_cell.length_a   1.000
_cell.length_b   1.000
_cell.length_c   1.000
_cell.angle_alpha   90.00
_cell.angle_beta   90.00
_cell.angle_gamma   90.00
#
_symmetry.space_group_name_H-M   'P 1'
#
loop_
_entity.id
_entity.type
_entity.pdbx_description
1 polymer ?
#
loop_
_entity_poly.entity_id
_entity_poly.type
_entity_poly.pdbx_seq_one_letter_code
_entity_poly.pdbx_strand_id
1 'polypeptide(L)'
;MLSLNQIRSTLTSRIDEPLHKKWPEEAQAAIVILWGLLIYPQLDIDLRKQWNAKGYIEKAHFENLFETYSEDYSTKQLLSLLEKNDYIRIDEEQRIQSGTQLFSAVHALRMYRFFRSSVLSRQLFQALQKTSSSS
;
A
#
# COMPACT_ATOMS: atom_id res chain seq x y z
N MET A 1 -22.88 31.63 14.02
CA MET A 1 -21.73 31.18 13.22
C MET A 1 -20.78 30.42 14.13
N LEU A 2 -20.42 29.18 13.79
CA LEU A 2 -19.43 28.42 14.56
C LEU A 2 -18.02 28.98 14.27
N SER A 3 -17.20 29.15 15.30
CA SER A 3 -15.80 29.55 15.15
C SER A 3 -15.00 28.47 14.42
N LEU A 4 -14.01 28.86 13.61
CA LEU A 4 -13.08 27.94 12.93
C LEU A 4 -12.44 26.94 13.90
N ASN A 5 -12.23 27.32 15.17
CA ASN A 5 -11.71 26.44 16.21
C ASN A 5 -12.73 25.40 16.69
N GLN A 6 -14.02 25.73 16.69
CA GLN A 6 -15.10 24.79 17.03
C GLN A 6 -15.28 23.74 15.92
N ILE A 7 -15.22 24.17 14.65
CA ILE A 7 -15.25 23.28 13.48
C ILE A 7 -14.06 22.30 13.50
N ARG A 8 -12.85 22.81 13.83
CA ARG A 8 -11.64 21.99 14.00
C ARG A 8 -11.81 20.93 15.10
N SER A 9 -12.35 21.32 16.26
CA SER A 9 -12.56 20.41 17.39
C SER A 9 -13.61 19.32 17.11
N THR A 10 -14.63 19.62 16.29
CA THR A 10 -15.62 18.63 15.88
C THR A 10 -15.09 17.68 14.79
N LEU A 11 -14.18 18.14 13.93
CA LEU A 11 -13.56 17.34 12.87
C LEU A 11 -12.53 16.33 13.42
N THR A 12 -11.72 16.71 14.40
CA THR A 12 -10.72 15.80 15.00
C THR A 12 -11.34 14.72 15.89
N SER A 13 -12.58 14.90 16.36
CA SER A 13 -13.27 13.93 17.22
C SER A 13 -13.93 12.75 16.49
N ARG A 14 -13.96 12.76 15.15
CA ARG A 14 -14.65 11.74 14.32
C ARG A 14 -13.77 11.11 13.24
N ILE A 15 -12.45 11.21 13.36
CA ILE A 15 -11.57 10.33 12.60
C ILE A 15 -11.31 9.15 13.53
N ASP A 16 -12.20 8.17 13.51
CA ASP A 16 -11.94 6.88 14.16
C ASP A 16 -10.55 6.40 13.74
N GLU A 17 -9.79 5.86 14.69
CA GLU A 17 -8.49 5.30 14.35
C GLU A 17 -8.64 4.28 13.21
N PRO A 18 -7.79 4.34 12.17
CA PRO A 18 -7.87 3.40 11.07
C PRO A 18 -7.88 1.97 11.57
N LEU A 19 -8.81 1.16 11.07
CA LEU A 19 -9.04 -0.20 11.56
C LEU A 19 -7.77 -1.08 11.48
N HIS A 20 -6.88 -0.79 10.51
CA HIS A 20 -5.61 -1.48 10.33
C HIS A 20 -4.59 -1.26 11.46
N LYS A 21 -4.71 -0.22 12.29
CA LYS A 21 -3.78 0.00 13.41
C LYS A 21 -3.83 -1.11 14.46
N LYS A 22 -4.95 -1.84 14.52
CA LYS A 22 -5.16 -2.96 15.44
C LYS A 22 -4.81 -4.30 14.83
N TRP A 23 -4.41 -4.33 13.55
CA TRP A 23 -4.04 -5.56 12.85
C TRP A 23 -2.60 -5.97 13.15
N PRO A 24 -2.25 -7.24 12.92
CA PRO A 24 -0.87 -7.73 13.02
C PRO A 24 0.11 -6.88 12.19
N GLU A 25 1.38 -6.85 12.60
CA GLU A 25 2.42 -6.04 11.95
C GLU A 25 2.58 -6.42 10.48
N GLU A 26 2.38 -7.69 10.14
CA GLU A 26 2.39 -8.23 8.79
C GLU A 26 1.32 -7.59 7.90
N ALA A 27 0.11 -7.43 8.44
CA ALA A 27 -0.98 -6.77 7.74
C ALA A 27 -0.74 -5.27 7.59
N GLN A 28 -0.14 -4.63 8.59
CA GLN A 28 0.28 -3.23 8.49
C GLN A 28 1.39 -3.04 7.44
N ALA A 29 2.36 -3.95 7.40
CA ALA A 29 3.45 -3.96 6.42
C ALA A 29 2.91 -4.18 5.01
N ALA A 30 1.96 -5.09 4.83
CA ALA A 30 1.29 -5.32 3.55
C ALA A 30 0.64 -4.05 3.01
N ILE A 31 -0.05 -3.29 3.86
CA ILE A 31 -0.65 -2.00 3.47
C ILE A 31 0.45 -1.01 3.03
N VAL A 32 1.58 -0.94 3.75
CA VAL A 32 2.72 -0.07 3.37
C VAL A 32 3.29 -0.47 2.01
N ILE A 33 3.48 -1.77 1.77
CA ILE A 33 4.00 -2.31 0.51
C ILE A 33 3.03 -1.99 -0.63
N LEU A 34 1.75 -2.34 -0.48
CA LEU A 34 0.72 -2.09 -1.48
C LEU A 34 0.56 -0.60 -1.78
N TRP A 35 0.68 0.25 -0.76
CA TRP A 35 0.67 1.69 -0.95
C TRP A 35 1.86 2.16 -1.80
N GLY A 36 3.07 1.65 -1.51
CA GLY A 36 4.28 1.94 -2.28
C GLY A 36 4.24 1.45 -3.72
N LEU A 37 3.46 0.39 -4.01
CA LEU A 37 3.31 -0.19 -5.34
C LEU A 37 2.17 0.43 -6.16
N LEU A 38 1.03 0.71 -5.52
CA LEU A 38 -0.21 1.09 -6.21
C LEU A 38 -0.51 2.58 -6.11
N ILE A 39 -0.13 3.24 -5.01
CA ILE A 39 -0.46 4.65 -4.76
C ILE A 39 0.72 5.55 -5.07
N TYR A 40 1.89 5.26 -4.50
CA TYR A 40 3.06 6.12 -4.60
C TYR A 40 3.45 6.47 -6.06
N PRO A 41 3.49 5.51 -7.01
CA PRO A 41 3.80 5.81 -8.40
C PRO A 41 2.74 6.66 -9.10
N GLN A 42 1.51 6.73 -8.58
CA GLN A 42 0.47 7.58 -9.16
C GLN A 42 0.57 9.04 -8.68
N LEU A 43 1.28 9.28 -7.56
CA LEU A 43 1.50 10.61 -7.00
C LEU A 43 2.74 11.31 -7.58
N ASP A 44 3.65 10.55 -8.19
CA ASP A 44 4.89 11.05 -8.80
C ASP A 44 4.94 10.65 -10.29
N ILE A 45 4.76 11.63 -11.17
CA ILE A 45 4.67 11.41 -12.63
C ILE A 45 5.99 10.87 -13.20
N ASP A 46 7.13 11.32 -12.68
CA ASP A 46 8.43 10.90 -13.18
C ASP A 46 8.68 9.45 -12.77
N LEU A 47 8.34 9.11 -11.53
CA LEU A 47 8.40 7.75 -11.03
C LEU A 47 7.45 6.81 -11.78
N ARG A 48 6.22 7.26 -12.08
CA ARG A 48 5.26 6.51 -12.89
C ARG A 48 5.84 6.11 -14.24
N LYS A 49 6.47 7.08 -14.92
CA LYS A 49 7.09 6.87 -16.24
C LYS A 49 8.31 5.97 -16.15
N GLN A 50 9.19 6.20 -15.19
CA GLN A 50 10.39 5.40 -14.99
C GLN A 50 10.07 3.93 -14.70
N TRP A 51 9.01 3.67 -13.93
CA TRP A 51 8.63 2.31 -13.52
C TRP A 51 7.64 1.65 -14.45
N ASN A 52 7.15 2.37 -15.47
CA ASN A 52 5.98 1.97 -16.24
C ASN A 52 4.82 1.52 -15.31
N ALA A 53 4.63 2.27 -14.21
CA ALA A 53 3.79 1.82 -13.11
C ALA A 53 2.33 1.76 -13.55
N LYS A 54 1.78 0.56 -13.49
CA LYS A 54 0.38 0.27 -13.76
C LYS A 54 -0.46 0.59 -12.53
N GLY A 55 -1.75 0.83 -12.71
CA GLY A 55 -2.70 0.97 -11.59
C GLY A 55 -3.01 -0.34 -10.86
N TYR A 56 -2.23 -1.39 -11.14
CA TYR A 56 -2.39 -2.73 -10.59
C TYR A 56 -1.03 -3.43 -10.44
N ILE A 57 -1.01 -4.48 -9.64
CA ILE A 57 0.06 -5.49 -9.60
C ILE A 57 -0.54 -6.89 -9.77
N GLU A 58 0.21 -7.82 -10.34
CA GLU A 58 -0.22 -9.22 -10.41
C GLU A 58 -0.20 -9.85 -9.02
N LYS A 59 -1.27 -10.57 -8.66
CA LYS A 59 -1.40 -11.21 -7.34
C LYS A 59 -0.22 -12.13 -7.02
N ALA A 60 0.22 -12.93 -7.99
CA ALA A 60 1.37 -13.82 -7.84
C ALA A 60 2.68 -13.06 -7.53
N HIS A 61 2.87 -11.87 -8.12
CA HIS A 61 4.02 -11.02 -7.82
C HIS A 61 3.97 -10.53 -6.36
N PHE A 62 2.80 -10.11 -5.89
CA PHE A 62 2.63 -9.72 -4.49
C PHE A 62 2.87 -10.89 -3.55
N GLU A 63 2.34 -12.08 -3.86
CA GLU A 63 2.53 -13.28 -3.05
C GLU A 63 4.02 -13.63 -2.89
N ASN A 64 4.77 -13.69 -3.99
CA ASN A 64 6.22 -13.93 -3.94
C ASN A 64 6.98 -12.88 -3.13
N LEU A 65 6.62 -11.60 -3.29
CA LEU A 65 7.26 -10.50 -2.59
C LEU A 65 6.94 -10.53 -1.08
N PHE A 66 5.70 -10.87 -0.71
CA PHE A 66 5.26 -10.89 0.67
C PHE A 66 5.74 -12.13 1.42
N GLU A 67 5.80 -13.30 0.79
CA GLU A 67 6.37 -14.51 1.38
C GLU A 67 7.85 -14.32 1.76
N THR A 68 8.59 -13.53 0.98
CA THR A 68 9.98 -13.15 1.33
C THR A 68 10.06 -12.29 2.60
N TYR A 69 8.97 -11.60 2.96
CA TYR A 69 8.90 -10.72 4.12
C TYR A 69 8.34 -11.43 5.37
N SER A 70 7.49 -12.43 5.19
CA SER A 70 6.80 -13.11 6.29
C SER A 70 6.53 -14.58 5.94
N GLU A 71 7.34 -15.49 6.47
CA GLU A 71 7.19 -16.93 6.27
C GLU A 71 5.98 -17.51 7.03
N ASP A 72 5.58 -16.88 8.15
CA ASP A 72 4.58 -17.44 9.09
C ASP A 72 3.15 -16.93 8.85
N TYR A 73 2.93 -15.97 7.95
CA TYR A 73 1.62 -15.35 7.75
C TYR A 73 1.01 -15.75 6.40
N SER A 74 -0.19 -16.33 6.43
CA SER A 74 -0.85 -16.76 5.20
C SER A 74 -1.21 -15.56 4.31
N THR A 75 -0.50 -15.41 3.19
CA THR A 75 -0.78 -14.35 2.20
C THR A 75 -2.22 -14.40 1.69
N LYS A 76 -2.81 -15.60 1.60
CA LYS A 76 -4.23 -15.76 1.25
C LYS A 76 -5.16 -15.13 2.28
N GLN A 77 -4.92 -15.36 3.58
CA GLN A 77 -5.72 -14.77 4.66
C GLN A 77 -5.53 -13.24 4.71
N LEU A 78 -4.31 -12.79 4.48
CA LEU A 78 -3.98 -11.37 4.35
C LEU A 78 -4.79 -10.70 3.23
N LEU A 79 -4.72 -11.25 2.02
CA LEU A 79 -5.42 -10.69 0.86
C LEU A 79 -6.93 -10.66 1.09
N SER A 80 -7.49 -11.72 1.69
CA SER A 80 -8.91 -11.75 2.05
C SER A 80 -9.27 -10.69 3.10
N LEU A 81 -8.42 -10.47 4.10
CA LEU A 81 -8.61 -9.41 5.09
C LEU A 81 -8.60 -8.01 4.44
N LEU A 82 -7.64 -7.76 3.54
CA LEU A 82 -7.47 -6.48 2.86
C LEU A 82 -8.64 -6.20 1.90
N GLU A 83 -9.08 -7.20 1.14
CA GLU A 83 -10.22 -7.10 0.22
C GLU A 83 -11.53 -6.87 0.98
N LYS A 84 -11.78 -7.63 2.05
CA LYS A 84 -12.99 -7.48 2.88
C LYS A 84 -13.16 -6.08 3.45
N ASN A 85 -12.05 -5.36 3.66
CA ASN A 85 -12.05 -4.01 4.22
C ASN A 85 -11.77 -2.93 3.16
N ASP A 86 -11.88 -3.24 1.85
CA ASP A 86 -11.66 -2.32 0.72
C ASP A 86 -10.31 -1.59 0.75
N TYR A 87 -9.25 -2.26 1.23
CA TYR A 87 -7.87 -1.81 1.00
C TYR A 87 -7.42 -2.20 -0.41
N ILE A 88 -7.86 -3.35 -0.90
CA ILE A 88 -7.56 -3.80 -2.27
C ILE A 88 -8.82 -4.31 -2.95
N ARG A 89 -8.73 -4.45 -4.28
CA ARG A 89 -9.70 -5.16 -5.11
C ARG A 89 -8.93 -6.12 -5.99
N ILE A 90 -9.44 -7.34 -6.16
CA ILE A 90 -8.83 -8.33 -7.04
C ILE A 90 -9.79 -8.58 -8.20
N ASP A 91 -9.32 -8.40 -9.43
CA ASP A 91 -10.14 -8.63 -10.63
C ASP A 91 -10.06 -10.09 -11.12
N GLU A 92 -10.83 -10.40 -12.16
CA GLU A 92 -10.90 -11.74 -12.76
C GLU A 92 -9.55 -12.21 -13.32
N GLU A 93 -8.67 -11.27 -13.69
CA GLU A 93 -7.32 -11.53 -14.20
C GLU A 93 -6.27 -11.65 -13.07
N GLN A 94 -6.71 -11.75 -11.80
CA GLN A 94 -5.83 -11.84 -10.63
C GLN A 94 -4.92 -10.62 -10.47
N ARG A 95 -5.43 -9.43 -10.81
CA ARG A 95 -4.72 -8.16 -10.62
C ARG A 95 -5.23 -7.46 -9.38
N ILE A 96 -4.31 -7.08 -8.51
CA ILE A 96 -4.58 -6.32 -7.29
C ILE A 96 -4.59 -4.83 -7.64
N GLN A 97 -5.69 -4.16 -7.36
CA GLN A 97 -5.90 -2.72 -7.50
C GLN A 97 -6.11 -2.06 -6.13
N SER A 98 -5.89 -0.74 -6.06
CA SER A 98 -6.15 0.00 -4.83
C SER A 98 -7.65 0.11 -4.53
N GLY A 99 -8.04 -0.29 -3.31
CA GLY A 99 -9.33 0.04 -2.74
C GLY A 99 -9.34 1.44 -2.12
N THR A 100 -10.51 1.93 -1.69
CA THR A 100 -10.63 3.29 -1.14
C THR A 100 -9.85 3.44 0.17
N GLN A 101 -9.77 2.38 0.99
CA GLN A 101 -9.08 2.43 2.27
C GLN A 101 -7.56 2.43 2.18
N LEU A 102 -6.99 1.98 1.06
CA LEU A 102 -5.55 2.06 0.85
C LEU A 102 -5.11 3.50 0.57
N PHE A 103 -5.91 4.28 -0.17
CA PHE A 103 -5.63 5.69 -0.39
C PHE A 103 -5.81 6.51 0.89
N SER A 104 -6.84 6.20 1.69
CA SER A 104 -7.16 6.90 2.93
C SER A 104 -6.28 6.48 4.11
N ALA A 105 -5.42 5.46 3.96
CA ALA A 105 -4.48 5.03 5.01
C ALA A 105 -3.63 6.23 5.44
N VAL A 106 -4.00 6.81 6.58
CA VAL A 106 -3.84 8.24 6.96
C VAL A 106 -2.39 8.71 7.09
N HIS A 107 -1.40 7.82 6.98
CA HIS A 107 -0.02 8.22 7.09
C HIS A 107 0.82 7.88 5.87
N ALA A 108 0.34 8.21 4.67
CA ALA A 108 1.13 8.22 3.43
C ALA A 108 2.58 8.71 3.63
N LEU A 109 2.81 9.80 4.40
CA LEU A 109 4.17 10.32 4.68
C LEU A 109 5.01 9.43 5.63
N ARG A 110 4.37 8.76 6.60
CA ARG A 110 5.04 7.80 7.52
C ARG A 110 5.26 6.46 6.82
N MET A 111 4.26 6.01 6.07
CA MET A 111 4.29 4.82 5.22
C MET A 111 5.36 4.95 4.15
N TYR A 112 5.52 6.13 3.55
CA TYR A 112 6.62 6.44 2.65
C TYR A 112 7.99 6.28 3.31
N ARG A 113 8.18 6.81 4.54
CA ARG A 113 9.44 6.63 5.29
C ARG A 113 9.72 5.16 5.57
N PHE A 114 8.72 4.39 6.00
CA PHE A 114 8.87 2.96 6.26
C PHE A 114 9.17 2.18 4.98
N PHE A 115 8.43 2.44 3.91
CA PHE A 115 8.64 1.85 2.60
C PHE A 115 10.09 2.09 2.16
N ARG A 116 10.54 3.34 2.08
CA ARG A 116 11.91 3.70 1.64
C ARG A 116 13.03 3.10 2.51
N SER A 117 12.78 2.87 3.79
CA SER A 117 13.76 2.24 4.69
C SER A 117 13.80 0.72 4.59
N SER A 118 12.72 0.10 4.10
CA SER A 118 12.58 -1.36 4.04
C SER A 118 13.53 -1.98 3.01
N VAL A 119 14.03 -3.17 3.34
CA VAL A 119 14.80 -4.03 2.41
C VAL A 119 13.98 -4.31 1.15
N LEU A 120 12.65 -4.43 1.29
CA LEU A 120 11.71 -4.58 0.19
C LEU A 120 11.77 -3.42 -0.80
N SER A 121 11.83 -2.17 -0.35
CA SER A 121 12.01 -1.06 -1.30
C SER A 121 13.32 -1.22 -2.07
N ARG A 122 14.42 -1.61 -1.42
CA ARG A 122 15.72 -1.82 -2.08
C ARG A 122 15.66 -2.96 -3.08
N GLN A 123 15.05 -4.09 -2.73
CA GLN A 123 14.86 -5.23 -3.64
C GLN A 123 13.92 -4.87 -4.79
N LEU A 124 12.87 -4.10 -4.53
CA LEU A 124 11.97 -3.59 -5.55
C LEU A 124 12.73 -2.64 -6.48
N PHE A 125 13.44 -1.64 -5.96
CA PHE A 125 14.30 -0.75 -6.73
C PHE A 125 15.34 -1.53 -7.56
N GLN A 126 15.94 -2.58 -7.02
CA GLN A 126 16.91 -3.42 -7.72
C GLN A 126 16.28 -4.31 -8.80
N ALA A 127 15.13 -4.93 -8.52
CA ALA A 127 14.35 -5.69 -9.49
C ALA A 127 13.90 -4.79 -10.65
N LEU A 128 13.49 -3.56 -10.34
CA LEU A 128 13.07 -2.54 -11.28
C LEU A 128 14.23 -2.01 -12.14
N GLN A 129 15.43 -1.82 -11.57
CA GLN A 129 16.63 -1.42 -12.32
C GLN A 129 17.13 -2.51 -13.28
N LYS A 130 16.94 -3.80 -12.96
CA LYS A 130 17.29 -4.93 -13.84
C LYS A 130 16.40 -5.00 -15.09
N THR A 131 15.12 -4.66 -14.97
CA THR A 131 14.18 -4.63 -16.11
C THR A 131 14.46 -3.49 -17.10
N SER A 132 14.99 -2.34 -16.65
CA SER A 132 15.33 -1.21 -17.53
C SER A 132 16.71 -1.32 -18.20
N SER A 133 17.57 -2.22 -17.75
CA SER A 133 18.93 -2.43 -18.29
C SER A 133 19.02 -3.63 -19.24
N SER A 134 17.90 -4.33 -19.48
CA SER A 134 17.80 -5.47 -20.39
C SER A 134 17.03 -5.13 -21.68
N SER A 135 16.91 -3.84 -22.02
CA SER A 135 16.27 -3.31 -23.23
C SER A 135 17.27 -2.53 -24.08
#